data_AF-A0A497LWA8-F1
#
_entry.id   AF-A0A497LWA8-F1
#
_cell.length_a   1.000
_cell.length_b   1.000
_cell.length_c   1.000
_cell.angle_alpha   90.00
_cell.angle_beta   90.00
_cell.angle_gamma   90.00
#
_symmetry.space_group_name_H-M   'P 1'
#
loop_
_entity.id
_entity.type
_entity.pdbx_description
1 polymer ?
#
loop_
_entity_poly.entity_id
_entity_poly.type
_entity_poly.pdbx_seq_one_letter_code
_entity_poly.pdbx_strand_id
1 'polypeptide(L)' 'DTVVIAIGQTPNPLIQQTTPGLAVSKRGTIIVDENMQTSIEGVYAGGDVVTGAATVISAMGAGKKAAESIHKYLMKE' A
#
# COMPACT_ATOMS: atom_id res chain seq x y z
N ASP A 1 8.92 8.42 -36.53
CA ASP A 1 9.71 8.24 -35.29
C ASP A 1 8.81 8.25 -34.08
N THR A 2 9.08 7.37 -33.10
CA THR A 2 8.26 7.19 -31.88
C THR A 2 9.17 6.95 -30.68
N VAL A 3 8.80 7.48 -29.51
CA VAL A 3 9.49 7.29 -28.23
C VAL A 3 8.53 6.67 -27.21
N VAL A 4 9.01 5.69 -26.43
CA VAL A 4 8.30 5.09 -25.30
C VAL A 4 9.17 5.23 -24.05
N ILE A 5 8.63 5.84 -23.00
CA ILE A 5 9.33 6.04 -21.73
C ILE A 5 8.90 4.94 -20.75
N ALA A 6 9.85 4.11 -20.31
CA ALA A 6 9.63 2.96 -19.43
C ALA A 6 10.65 2.92 -18.27
N ILE A 7 10.89 4.07 -17.62
CA ILE A 7 11.86 4.22 -16.51
C ILE A 7 11.27 3.94 -15.11
N GLY A 8 10.07 3.36 -15.07
CA GLY A 8 9.35 3.03 -13.83
C GLY A 8 8.28 4.05 -13.43
N GLN A 9 7.59 3.73 -12.35
CA GLN A 9 6.50 4.53 -11.79
C GLN A 9 6.66 4.76 -10.28
N THR A 10 5.97 5.77 -9.77
CA THR A 10 5.88 6.09 -8.33
C THR A 10 4.42 6.09 -7.88
N PRO A 11 4.15 5.92 -6.57
CA PRO A 11 2.79 6.01 -6.04
C PRO A 11 2.14 7.39 -6.31
N ASN A 12 0.82 7.39 -6.51
CA ASN A 12 0.07 8.63 -6.76
C ASN A 12 0.12 9.55 -5.52
N PRO A 13 0.62 10.79 -5.64
CA PRO A 13 0.76 11.70 -4.50
C PRO A 13 -0.57 12.17 -3.92
N LEU A 14 -1.67 12.10 -4.68
CA LEU A 14 -2.98 12.60 -4.24
C LEU A 14 -3.43 11.94 -2.93
N ILE A 15 -3.35 10.61 -2.82
CA ILE A 15 -3.77 9.90 -1.61
C ILE A 15 -3.02 10.40 -0.37
N GLN A 16 -1.73 10.67 -0.51
CA GLN A 16 -0.87 11.13 0.59
C GLN A 16 -1.22 12.58 0.99
N GLN A 17 -1.58 13.41 0.01
CA GLN A 17 -1.91 14.81 0.21
C GLN A 17 -3.34 15.01 0.74
N THR A 18 -4.27 14.14 0.36
CA THR A 18 -5.70 14.29 0.70
C THR A 18 -6.14 13.43 1.87
N THR A 19 -5.26 12.61 2.45
CA THR A 19 -5.58 11.71 3.57
C THR A 19 -4.77 12.09 4.81
N PRO A 20 -5.23 13.08 5.61
CA PRO A 20 -4.55 13.46 6.84
C PRO A 20 -4.34 12.26 7.77
N GLY A 21 -3.16 12.17 8.38
CA GLY A 21 -2.81 11.08 9.30
C GLY A 21 -2.28 9.81 8.62
N LEU A 22 -2.24 9.75 7.28
CA LEU A 22 -1.62 8.64 6.55
C LEU A 22 -0.09 8.81 6.50
N ALA A 23 0.64 7.91 7.14
CA ALA A 23 2.09 7.90 7.16
C ALA A 23 2.64 7.33 5.86
N VAL A 24 3.60 8.05 5.26
CA VAL A 24 4.21 7.70 3.98
C VAL A 24 5.72 7.79 4.06
N SER A 25 6.41 6.96 3.29
CA SER A 25 7.86 7.00 3.16
C SER A 25 8.31 8.20 2.33
N LYS A 26 9.62 8.49 2.34
CA LYS A 26 10.21 9.52 1.47
C LYS A 26 9.96 9.29 -0.03
N ARG A 27 9.65 8.05 -0.44
CA ARG A 27 9.34 7.68 -1.82
C ARG A 27 7.84 7.67 -2.13
N GLY A 28 7.01 8.07 -1.18
CA GLY A 28 5.55 8.12 -1.32
C GLY A 28 4.86 6.77 -1.18
N THR A 29 5.56 5.71 -0.75
CA THR A 29 4.90 4.45 -0.41
C THR A 29 4.20 4.57 0.94
N ILE A 30 3.06 3.90 1.11
CA ILE A 30 2.32 3.87 2.37
C ILE A 30 3.09 3.01 3.38
N ILE A 31 3.28 3.55 4.58
CA ILE A 31 3.89 2.82 5.69
C ILE A 31 2.80 1.95 6.32
N VAL A 32 3.08 0.66 6.46
CA VAL A 32 2.20 -0.31 7.10
C VAL A 32 2.96 -1.11 8.15
N ASP A 33 2.23 -1.67 9.10
CA ASP A 33 2.75 -2.64 10.06
C ASP A 33 2.84 -4.06 9.46
N GLU A 34 3.14 -5.05 10.30
CA GLU A 34 3.16 -6.44 9.89
C GLU A 34 1.80 -6.94 9.41
N ASN A 35 0.68 -6.44 9.92
CA ASN A 35 -0.68 -6.82 9.56
C ASN A 35 -1.23 -6.07 8.33
N MET A 36 -0.36 -5.35 7.61
CA MET A 36 -0.73 -4.48 6.48
C MET A 36 -1.63 -3.30 6.89
N GLN A 37 -1.72 -2.98 8.18
CA GLN A 37 -2.46 -1.84 8.70
C GLN A 37 -1.64 -0.58 8.55
N THR A 38 -2.27 0.49 8.08
CA THR A 38 -1.64 1.81 7.95
C THR A 38 -1.58 2.52 9.30
N SER A 39 -1.06 3.75 9.34
CA SER A 39 -1.15 4.61 10.52
C SER A 39 -2.57 5.05 10.88
N ILE A 40 -3.55 4.81 10.00
CA ILE A 40 -4.96 5.09 10.24
C ILE A 40 -5.65 3.78 10.64
N GLU A 41 -6.29 3.79 11.81
CA GLU A 41 -7.03 2.64 12.33
C GLU A 41 -8.10 2.18 11.35
N GLY A 42 -8.22 0.86 11.17
CA GLY A 42 -9.16 0.25 10.22
C GLY A 42 -8.81 0.42 8.73
N VAL A 43 -7.72 1.10 8.39
CA VAL A 43 -7.26 1.29 7.00
C VAL A 43 -6.02 0.44 6.73
N TYR A 44 -6.04 -0.30 5.62
CA TYR A 44 -5.02 -1.26 5.23
C TYR A 44 -4.50 -0.98 3.82
N ALA A 45 -3.26 -1.37 3.54
CA ALA A 45 -2.63 -1.22 2.23
C ALA A 45 -1.71 -2.40 1.90
N GLY A 46 -1.62 -2.78 0.63
CA GLY A 46 -0.76 -3.89 0.18
C GLY A 46 -0.35 -3.76 -1.28
N GLY A 47 0.70 -4.48 -1.67
CA GLY A 47 1.29 -4.44 -3.01
C GLY A 47 2.21 -3.25 -3.24
N ASP A 48 2.36 -2.84 -4.50
CA ASP A 48 3.36 -1.84 -4.93
C ASP A 48 3.20 -0.48 -4.24
N VAL A 49 2.01 -0.14 -3.75
CA VAL A 49 1.78 1.09 -2.98
C VAL A 49 2.53 1.09 -1.64
N VAL A 50 2.89 -0.09 -1.12
CA VAL A 50 3.65 -0.27 0.12
C VAL A 50 5.13 -0.51 -0.19
N THR A 51 5.44 -1.39 -1.14
CA THR A 51 6.81 -1.85 -1.41
C THR A 51 7.54 -1.05 -2.48
N GLY A 52 6.82 -0.26 -3.30
CA GLY A 52 7.29 0.14 -4.62
C GLY A 52 7.17 -1.02 -5.62
N ALA A 53 7.56 -0.78 -6.87
CA ALA A 53 7.43 -1.74 -7.97
C ALA A 53 7.97 -3.13 -7.59
N ALA A 54 7.08 -4.12 -7.53
CA ALA A 54 7.39 -5.48 -7.10
C ALA A 54 6.74 -6.51 -8.04
N THR A 55 6.42 -7.69 -7.51
CA THR A 55 5.85 -8.79 -8.28
C THR A 55 4.38 -9.01 -7.92
N VAL A 56 3.63 -9.58 -8.86
CA VAL A 56 2.22 -9.93 -8.66
C VAL A 56 2.01 -10.87 -7.46
N ILE A 57 2.93 -11.82 -7.25
CA ILE A 57 2.82 -12.77 -6.13
C ILE A 57 3.00 -12.08 -4.78
N SER A 58 3.91 -11.09 -4.68
CA SER A 58 4.09 -10.28 -3.49
C SER A 58 2.84 -9.44 -3.19
N ALA A 59 2.25 -8.82 -4.22
CA ALA A 59 1.02 -8.04 -4.08
C ALA A 59 -0.17 -8.91 -3.63
N MET A 60 -0.33 -10.10 -4.21
CA MET A 60 -1.37 -11.06 -3.80
C MET A 60 -1.15 -11.53 -2.36
N GLY A 61 0.09 -11.82 -1.96
CA GLY A 61 0.42 -12.20 -0.58
C GLY A 61 0.08 -11.11 0.43
N ALA A 62 0.42 -9.86 0.12
CA ALA A 62 0.04 -8.70 0.93
C ALA A 62 -1.49 -8.55 1.03
N GLY A 63 -2.20 -8.70 -0.09
CA GLY A 63 -3.67 -8.67 -0.12
C GLY A 63 -4.32 -9.73 0.76
N LYS A 64 -3.81 -10.97 0.73
CA LYS A 64 -4.31 -12.05 1.60
C LYS A 64 -4.10 -11.71 3.09
N LYS A 65 -2.92 -11.23 3.45
CA LYS A 65 -2.61 -10.84 4.84
C LYS A 65 -3.47 -9.67 5.32
N ALA A 66 -3.69 -8.67 4.46
CA ALA A 66 -4.57 -7.55 4.75
C ALA A 66 -6.02 -8.02 4.96
N ALA A 67 -6.53 -8.92 4.10
CA ALA A 67 -7.87 -9.47 4.24
C ALA A 67 -8.08 -10.24 5.56
N GLU A 68 -7.11 -11.08 5.93
CA GLU A 68 -7.14 -11.78 7.23
C GLU A 68 -7.13 -10.80 8.42
N SER A 69 -6.36 -9.72 8.33
CA SER A 69 -6.27 -8.71 9.38
C SER A 69 -7.53 -7.85 9.48
N ILE A 70 -8.11 -7.48 8.34
CA ILE A 70 -9.42 -6.81 8.26
C ILE A 70 -10.51 -7.69 8.88
N HIS A 71 -10.50 -8.98 8.57
CA HIS A 71 -11.47 -9.92 9.13
C HIS A 71 -11.41 -9.95 10.65
N LYS A 72 -10.22 -10.12 11.23
CA LYS A 72 -10.02 -10.10 12.69
C LYS A 72 -10.49 -8.77 13.31
N TYR A 73 -10.12 -7.65 12.69
CA TYR A 73 -10.52 -6.32 13.16
C TYR A 73 -12.04 -6.15 13.20
N LEU A 74 -12.75 -6.59 12.16
CA LEU A 74 -14.21 -6.47 12.07
C LEU A 74 -14.95 -7.46 12.98
N MET A 75 -14.40 -8.66 13.17
CA MET A 75 -14.99 -9.68 14.04
C MET A 75 -14.65 -9.49 15.52
N LYS A 76 -13.71 -8.58 15.85
CA LYS A 76 -13.16 -8.36 17.19
C LYS A 76 -12.49 -9.62 17.77
N GLU A 77 -11.81 -10.36 16.90
CA GLU A 77 -11.01 -11.55 17.24
C GLU A 77 -9.56 -11.20 17.55
#